data_AF-A0A956S6Q0-F1
#
_entry.id   AF-A0A956S6Q0-F1
#
_cell.length_a   1.000
_cell.length_b   1.000
_cell.length_c   1.000
_cell.angle_alpha   90.00
_cell.angle_beta   90.00
_cell.angle_gamma   90.00
#
_symmetry.space_group_name_H-M   'P 1'
#
loop_
_entity.id
_entity.type
_entity.pdbx_description
1 polymer ?
#
loop_
_entity_poly.entity_id
_entity_poly.type
_entity_poly.pdbx_seq_one_letter_code
_entity_poly.pdbx_strand_id
1 'polypeptide(L)'
;MAKKGLENFTDKVAKDLIKKQSIRDEQRKIREEYLENKYKEASDLTNDIEVYIESLNNIININPNVISIEEFIKRDIQDVPKELLVPYTKPIELSLRKPTLLEKISKKSKQKYNLYIQQENEKYEKEYKLYEENENNRKNKIKAHNLQVEEIIKTKKELYKNQDATLVSNYKAEILKQVQYPFEFKKCINTGYCKDSKKLVIDYLLPDRKIVPGTIRYEYKKTIDSIKSIPINEKDKNNIYNQTIYSVALNVIKNIFDKDIYNNIDTVVFNGYINDVDLATGQDISPYIISAMVDKNTFNSIDMNRIDKLTCLKETMQGRIDINSKLCLNSITPICKCDYLNKSVENNDSINLLDVDPFILEDLVSTLFRNMGYDVLQTNKTNDGGIDCILNHDDPIVGGKVIAQVKRYKNNIDIPKLREFESVLRNSDAMKGIFISTSNFSSNCEKFASDNNISLINGNLLVDYFNQYGINSHILHK
;
A
#
# COMPACT_ATOMS: atom_id res chain seq x y z
N MET A 1 90.76 -13.33 -44.09
CA MET A 1 90.01 -12.84 -42.93
C MET A 1 88.73 -12.06 -43.28
N ALA A 2 88.58 -11.48 -44.48
CA ALA A 2 87.41 -10.68 -44.85
C ALA A 2 86.08 -11.45 -45.05
N LYS A 3 86.08 -12.68 -45.61
CA LYS A 3 84.84 -13.47 -45.82
C LYS A 3 84.13 -13.90 -44.53
N LYS A 4 84.87 -14.36 -43.53
CA LYS A 4 84.33 -14.72 -42.19
C LYS A 4 83.75 -13.53 -41.43
N GLY A 5 84.26 -12.32 -41.66
CA GLY A 5 83.72 -11.10 -41.07
C GLY A 5 82.38 -10.66 -41.68
N LEU A 6 82.20 -10.90 -42.98
CA LEU A 6 80.97 -10.57 -43.70
C LEU A 6 79.82 -11.54 -43.37
N GLU A 7 80.10 -12.85 -43.32
CA GLU A 7 79.12 -13.89 -42.91
C GLU A 7 78.65 -13.71 -41.45
N ASN A 8 79.58 -13.45 -40.52
CA ASN A 8 79.23 -13.18 -39.12
C ASN A 8 78.43 -11.88 -38.95
N PHE A 9 78.62 -10.89 -39.83
CA PHE A 9 77.84 -9.65 -39.82
C PHE A 9 76.42 -9.88 -40.36
N THR A 10 76.27 -10.63 -41.46
CA THR A 10 74.96 -10.97 -42.03
C THR A 10 74.11 -11.84 -41.10
N ASP A 11 74.72 -12.82 -40.42
CA ASP A 11 74.01 -13.66 -39.44
C ASP A 11 73.57 -12.88 -38.19
N LYS A 12 74.38 -11.91 -37.77
CA LYS A 12 74.03 -11.02 -36.64
C LYS A 12 72.86 -10.09 -37.01
N VAL A 13 72.88 -9.53 -38.22
CA VAL A 13 71.77 -8.70 -38.74
C VAL A 13 70.50 -9.52 -38.90
N ALA A 14 70.57 -10.76 -39.38
CA ALA A 14 69.42 -11.65 -39.50
C ALA A 14 68.82 -12.02 -38.14
N LYS A 15 69.65 -12.34 -37.14
CA LYS A 15 69.20 -12.60 -35.76
C LYS A 15 68.56 -11.37 -35.11
N ASP A 16 69.12 -10.18 -35.33
CA ASP A 16 68.56 -8.93 -34.83
C ASP A 16 67.21 -8.57 -35.51
N LEU A 17 67.04 -8.89 -36.79
CA LEU A 17 65.77 -8.74 -37.51
C LEU A 17 64.70 -9.70 -36.98
N ILE A 18 65.03 -10.97 -36.77
CA ILE A 18 64.12 -11.97 -36.18
C ILE A 18 63.71 -11.56 -34.76
N LYS A 19 64.66 -11.08 -33.95
CA LYS A 19 64.38 -10.58 -32.60
C LYS A 19 63.46 -9.36 -32.60
N LYS A 20 63.67 -8.40 -33.51
CA LYS A 20 62.79 -7.23 -33.69
C LYS A 20 61.39 -7.62 -34.15
N GLN A 21 61.27 -8.64 -35.01
CA GLN A 21 59.98 -9.15 -35.48
C GLN A 21 59.21 -9.86 -34.36
N SER A 22 59.89 -10.73 -33.60
CA SER A 22 59.33 -11.39 -32.42
C SER A 22 58.79 -10.39 -31.37
N ILE A 23 59.56 -9.34 -31.06
CA ILE A 23 59.13 -8.26 -30.15
C ILE A 23 57.89 -7.53 -30.68
N ARG A 24 57.82 -7.27 -32.00
CA ARG A 24 56.64 -6.64 -32.62
C ARG A 24 55.41 -7.54 -32.55
N ASP A 25 55.57 -8.83 -32.78
CA ASP A 25 54.48 -9.81 -32.71
C ASP A 25 53.97 -9.97 -31.27
N GLU A 26 54.86 -9.97 -30.28
CA GLU A 26 54.51 -9.98 -28.86
C GLU A 26 53.77 -8.70 -28.44
N GLN A 27 54.26 -7.52 -28.85
CA GLN A 27 53.57 -6.24 -28.62
C GLN A 27 52.19 -6.19 -29.29
N ARG A 28 52.06 -6.80 -30.47
CA ARG A 28 50.77 -6.90 -31.17
C ARG A 28 49.79 -7.77 -30.39
N LYS A 29 50.22 -8.93 -29.90
CA LYS A 29 49.37 -9.81 -29.07
C LYS A 29 48.91 -9.13 -27.78
N ILE A 30 49.82 -8.48 -27.06
CA ILE A 30 49.49 -7.72 -25.84
C ILE A 30 48.44 -6.63 -26.14
N ARG A 31 48.58 -5.94 -27.28
CA ARG A 31 47.63 -4.92 -27.70
C ARG A 31 46.27 -5.50 -28.10
N GLU A 32 46.25 -6.64 -28.78
CA GLU A 32 45.00 -7.34 -29.15
C GLU A 32 44.25 -7.81 -27.90
N GLU A 33 44.96 -8.43 -26.95
CA GLU A 33 44.40 -8.86 -25.65
C GLU A 33 43.88 -7.67 -24.83
N TYR A 34 44.62 -6.56 -24.77
CA TYR A 34 44.16 -5.34 -24.11
C TYR A 34 42.87 -4.79 -24.72
N LEU A 35 42.78 -4.74 -26.06
CA LEU A 35 41.58 -4.28 -26.76
C LEU A 35 40.39 -5.20 -26.50
N GLU A 36 40.60 -6.52 -26.56
CA GLU A 36 39.57 -7.52 -26.28
C GLU A 36 39.03 -7.38 -24.85
N ASN A 37 39.91 -7.19 -23.86
CA ASN A 37 39.52 -6.93 -22.48
C ASN A 37 38.68 -5.65 -22.35
N LYS A 38 39.03 -4.58 -23.08
CA LYS A 38 38.26 -3.32 -23.04
C LYS A 38 36.87 -3.43 -23.70
N TYR A 39 36.76 -4.18 -24.80
CA TYR A 39 35.45 -4.47 -25.39
C TYR A 39 34.60 -5.34 -24.48
N LYS A 40 35.21 -6.33 -23.83
CA LYS A 40 34.54 -7.19 -22.85
C LYS A 40 34.03 -6.40 -21.66
N GLU A 41 34.85 -5.54 -21.07
CA GLU A 41 34.45 -4.66 -19.96
C GLU A 41 33.24 -3.78 -20.32
N ALA A 42 33.23 -3.19 -21.53
CA ALA A 42 32.08 -2.41 -22.00
C ALA A 42 30.82 -3.27 -22.24
N SER A 43 31.00 -4.51 -22.72
CA SER A 43 29.92 -5.47 -22.91
C SER A 43 29.30 -5.91 -21.59
N ASP A 44 30.13 -6.23 -20.58
CA ASP A 44 29.69 -6.66 -19.26
C ASP A 44 28.85 -5.54 -18.58
N LEU A 45 29.33 -4.29 -18.62
CA LEU A 45 28.58 -3.13 -18.11
C LEU A 45 27.26 -2.89 -18.85
N THR A 46 27.19 -3.22 -20.14
CA THR A 46 25.95 -3.11 -20.92
C THR A 46 24.97 -4.21 -20.53
N ASN A 47 25.47 -5.44 -20.36
CA ASN A 47 24.68 -6.57 -19.90
C ASN A 47 24.07 -6.33 -18.51
N ASP A 48 24.80 -5.69 -17.59
CA ASP A 48 24.26 -5.32 -16.26
C ASP A 48 23.03 -4.38 -16.36
N ILE A 49 23.06 -3.43 -17.30
CA ILE A 49 21.92 -2.52 -17.57
C ILE A 49 20.76 -3.31 -18.18
N GLU A 50 21.02 -4.19 -19.15
CA GLU A 50 19.99 -5.00 -19.80
C GLU A 50 19.29 -5.93 -18.81
N VAL A 51 20.05 -6.62 -17.95
CA VAL A 51 19.51 -7.46 -16.86
C VAL A 51 18.65 -6.65 -15.90
N TYR A 52 19.08 -5.44 -15.53
CA TYR A 52 18.28 -4.57 -14.69
C TYR A 52 16.97 -4.14 -15.37
N ILE A 53 17.01 -3.71 -16.64
CA ILE A 53 15.80 -3.34 -17.40
C ILE A 53 14.86 -4.54 -17.56
N GLU A 54 15.39 -5.73 -17.80
CA GLU A 54 14.61 -6.97 -17.86
C GLU A 54 13.94 -7.28 -16.51
N SER A 55 14.65 -7.05 -15.40
CA SER A 55 14.07 -7.20 -14.05
C SER A 55 12.88 -6.26 -13.82
N LEU A 56 12.90 -5.04 -14.39
CA LEU A 56 11.76 -4.11 -14.34
C LEU A 56 10.55 -4.65 -15.09
N ASN A 57 10.77 -5.31 -16.23
CA ASN A 57 9.69 -5.88 -17.04
C ASN A 57 9.01 -7.08 -16.36
N ASN A 58 9.76 -7.82 -15.53
CA ASN A 58 9.30 -9.02 -14.83
C ASN A 58 8.60 -8.76 -13.49
N ILE A 59 8.40 -7.49 -13.11
CA ILE A 59 7.77 -7.11 -11.84
C ILE A 59 6.40 -7.76 -11.62
N ILE A 60 5.61 -7.95 -12.67
CA ILE A 60 4.26 -8.55 -12.58
C ILE A 60 4.29 -9.88 -11.82
N ASN A 61 5.36 -10.66 -11.99
CA ASN A 61 5.48 -12.02 -11.45
C ASN A 61 6.10 -12.09 -10.04
N ILE A 62 6.47 -10.95 -9.44
CA ILE A 62 7.05 -10.91 -8.10
C ILE A 62 5.95 -11.20 -7.06
N ASN A 63 6.19 -12.21 -6.22
CA ASN A 63 5.29 -12.55 -5.12
C ASN A 63 5.85 -11.99 -3.79
N PRO A 64 4.97 -11.58 -2.85
CA PRO A 64 5.40 -11.15 -1.53
C PRO A 64 5.96 -12.32 -0.71
N ASN A 65 6.87 -11.99 0.22
CA ASN A 65 7.21 -12.91 1.30
C ASN A 65 5.96 -13.09 2.17
N VAL A 66 5.42 -14.31 2.17
CA VAL A 66 4.10 -14.60 2.75
C VAL A 66 4.15 -14.45 4.27
N ILE A 67 3.35 -13.53 4.81
CA ILE A 67 3.02 -13.47 6.23
C ILE A 67 1.63 -14.06 6.39
N SER A 68 1.50 -15.08 7.23
CA SER A 68 0.19 -15.66 7.56
C SER A 68 -0.68 -14.64 8.32
N ILE A 69 -2.00 -14.76 8.21
CA ILE A 69 -2.93 -13.94 9.02
C ILE A 69 -2.65 -14.09 10.52
N GLU A 70 -2.17 -15.26 10.95
CA GLU A 70 -1.76 -15.53 12.33
C GLU A 70 -0.57 -14.69 12.77
N GLU A 71 0.50 -14.69 11.98
CA GLU A 71 1.69 -13.88 12.27
C GLU A 71 1.38 -12.40 12.24
N PHE A 72 0.52 -11.96 11.31
CA PHE A 72 0.03 -10.59 11.28
C PHE A 72 -0.70 -10.23 12.57
N ILE A 73 -1.66 -11.06 13.00
CA ILE A 73 -2.42 -10.83 14.24
C ILE A 73 -1.50 -10.80 15.48
N LYS A 74 -0.50 -11.68 15.53
CA LYS A 74 0.44 -11.79 16.66
C LYS A 74 1.29 -10.53 16.88
N ARG A 75 1.55 -9.73 15.84
CA ARG A 75 2.37 -8.51 15.95
C ARG A 75 1.80 -7.47 16.91
N ASP A 76 0.48 -7.43 17.06
CA ASP A 76 -0.20 -6.48 17.95
C ASP A 76 -0.41 -7.03 19.37
N ILE A 77 0.01 -8.27 19.63
CA ILE A 77 -0.21 -8.91 20.92
C ILE A 77 1.02 -8.65 21.80
N GLN A 78 0.77 -8.15 23.01
CA GLN A 78 1.83 -7.90 23.97
C GLN A 78 2.48 -9.21 24.42
N ASP A 79 3.81 -9.26 24.39
CA ASP A 79 4.58 -10.40 24.89
C ASP A 79 4.34 -10.65 26.39
N VAL A 80 4.61 -11.89 26.82
CA VAL A 80 4.63 -12.26 28.24
C VAL A 80 5.53 -11.25 29.00
N PRO A 81 5.05 -10.65 30.11
CA PRO A 81 5.86 -9.76 30.93
C PRO A 81 7.22 -10.37 31.27
N LYS A 82 8.30 -9.60 31.05
CA LYS A 82 9.68 -10.09 31.17
C LYS A 82 9.98 -10.67 32.55
N GLU A 83 9.32 -10.15 33.59
CA GLU A 83 9.44 -10.59 34.97
C GLU A 83 8.96 -12.04 35.16
N LEU A 84 7.97 -12.47 34.35
CA LEU A 84 7.46 -13.84 34.40
C LEU A 84 8.37 -14.83 33.67
N LEU A 85 9.25 -14.36 32.76
CA LEU A 85 10.17 -15.23 32.02
C LEU A 85 11.33 -15.74 32.89
N VAL A 86 11.61 -15.07 34.01
CA VAL A 86 12.67 -15.46 34.96
C VAL A 86 12.09 -16.40 36.03
N PRO A 87 12.58 -17.65 36.14
CA PRO A 87 12.19 -18.53 37.25
C PRO A 87 12.68 -17.99 38.60
N TYR A 88 11.89 -18.18 39.65
CA TYR A 88 12.35 -17.93 41.02
C TYR A 88 13.54 -18.82 41.36
N THR A 89 14.48 -18.28 42.13
CA THR A 89 15.63 -19.03 42.63
C THR A 89 15.19 -20.03 43.67
N LYS A 90 15.52 -21.30 43.44
CA LYS A 90 15.30 -22.36 44.43
C LYS A 90 16.14 -22.08 45.69
N PRO A 91 15.59 -22.23 46.91
CA PRO A 91 16.36 -22.07 48.13
C PRO A 91 17.57 -23.00 48.13
N ILE A 92 18.69 -22.50 48.67
CA ILE A 92 19.93 -23.27 48.79
C ILE A 92 19.68 -24.43 49.76
N GLU A 93 20.12 -25.63 49.40
CA GLU A 93 20.00 -26.80 50.27
C GLU A 93 20.59 -26.53 51.66
N LEU A 94 19.84 -26.94 52.69
CA LEU A 94 20.18 -26.65 54.07
C LEU A 94 21.53 -27.26 54.46
N SER A 95 22.50 -26.40 54.76
CA SER A 95 23.83 -26.81 55.26
C SER A 95 23.90 -26.63 56.78
N LEU A 96 23.70 -27.71 57.52
CA LEU A 96 23.72 -27.72 58.98
C LEU A 96 25.16 -27.73 59.51
N ARG A 97 25.46 -26.88 60.51
CA ARG A 97 26.76 -26.96 61.22
C ARG A 97 26.93 -28.31 61.91
N LYS A 98 28.16 -28.78 62.07
CA LYS A 98 28.44 -29.99 62.86
C LYS A 98 28.21 -29.73 64.37
N PRO A 99 27.78 -30.75 65.15
CA PRO A 99 27.62 -30.61 66.60
C PRO A 99 28.97 -30.48 67.30
N THR A 100 29.05 -29.60 68.31
CA THR A 100 30.22 -29.42 69.17
C THR A 100 30.40 -30.58 70.15
N LEU A 101 31.59 -30.75 70.73
CA LEU A 101 31.90 -31.82 71.70
C LEU A 101 30.94 -31.82 72.91
N LEU A 102 30.63 -30.64 73.48
CA LEU A 102 29.67 -30.52 74.59
C LEU A 102 28.24 -30.93 74.18
N GLU A 103 27.83 -30.65 72.95
CA GLU A 103 26.50 -31.01 72.42
C GLU A 103 26.35 -32.51 72.16
N LYS A 104 27.46 -33.27 72.08
CA LYS A 104 27.45 -34.74 71.99
C LYS A 104 27.34 -35.43 73.35
N ILE A 105 27.90 -34.82 74.40
CA ILE A 105 28.10 -35.44 75.71
C ILE A 105 27.06 -34.96 76.75
N SER A 106 26.66 -33.69 76.71
CA SER A 106 25.72 -33.10 77.67
C SER A 106 24.27 -33.12 77.16
N LYS A 107 23.34 -33.61 77.98
CA LYS A 107 21.90 -33.68 77.66
C LYS A 107 21.30 -32.30 77.34
N LYS A 108 21.69 -31.27 78.11
CA LYS A 108 21.18 -29.88 77.94
C LYS A 108 21.71 -29.22 76.66
N SER A 109 22.99 -29.42 76.35
CA SER A 109 23.60 -28.89 75.12
C SER A 109 23.08 -29.62 73.88
N LYS A 110 22.85 -30.94 73.96
CA LYS A 110 22.23 -31.74 72.89
C LYS A 110 20.82 -31.24 72.54
N GLN A 111 20.01 -30.90 73.55
CA GLN A 111 18.69 -30.28 73.33
C GLN A 111 18.79 -28.94 72.61
N LYS A 112 19.77 -28.10 72.95
CA LYS A 112 19.99 -26.80 72.29
C LYS A 112 20.39 -26.96 70.81
N TYR A 113 21.22 -27.95 70.49
CA TYR A 113 21.58 -28.27 69.10
C TYR A 113 20.40 -28.81 68.29
N ASN A 114 19.57 -29.67 68.90
CA ASN A 114 18.34 -30.16 68.26
C ASN A 114 17.34 -29.03 67.97
N LEU A 115 17.19 -28.07 68.90
CA LEU A 115 16.39 -26.87 68.68
C LEU A 115 16.92 -26.03 67.52
N TYR A 116 18.25 -25.88 67.39
CA TYR A 116 18.87 -25.22 66.23
C TYR A 116 18.55 -25.94 64.92
N ILE A 117 18.73 -27.27 64.86
CA ILE A 117 18.38 -28.05 63.65
C ILE A 117 16.89 -27.86 63.30
N GLN A 118 16.02 -27.93 64.30
CA GLN A 118 14.59 -27.72 64.12
C GLN A 118 14.28 -26.34 63.55
N GLN A 119 14.88 -25.27 64.11
CA GLN A 119 14.69 -23.90 63.64
C GLN A 119 15.19 -23.69 62.21
N GLU A 120 16.36 -24.22 61.86
CA GLU A 120 16.91 -24.13 60.50
C GLU A 120 16.06 -24.92 59.49
N ASN A 121 15.61 -26.12 59.85
CA ASN A 121 14.68 -26.89 59.03
C ASN A 121 13.35 -26.14 58.85
N GLU A 122 12.76 -25.60 59.92
CA GLU A 122 11.52 -24.82 59.86
C GLU A 122 11.66 -23.57 58.98
N LYS A 123 12.83 -22.91 59.03
CA LYS A 123 13.13 -21.75 58.17
C LYS A 123 13.24 -22.17 56.70
N TYR A 124 14.00 -23.21 56.40
CA TYR A 124 14.14 -23.74 55.05
C TYR A 124 12.80 -24.21 54.47
N GLU A 125 11.99 -24.92 55.26
CA GLU A 125 10.65 -25.36 54.86
C GLU A 125 9.73 -24.17 54.52
N LYS A 126 9.80 -23.06 55.28
CA LYS A 126 9.05 -21.84 54.97
C LYS A 126 9.51 -21.19 53.67
N GLU A 127 10.82 -21.06 53.47
CA GLU A 127 11.40 -20.50 52.25
C GLU A 127 11.08 -21.37 51.02
N TYR A 128 11.13 -22.70 51.18
CA TYR A 128 10.81 -23.66 50.13
C TYR A 128 9.33 -23.63 49.74
N LYS A 129 8.41 -23.57 50.71
CA LYS A 129 6.97 -23.40 50.44
C LYS A 129 6.67 -22.09 49.71
N LEU A 130 7.30 -21.00 50.13
CA LEU A 130 7.14 -19.70 49.46
C LEU A 130 7.68 -19.74 48.01
N TYR A 131 8.82 -20.41 47.79
CA TYR A 131 9.34 -20.65 46.44
C TYR A 131 8.35 -21.45 45.57
N GLU A 132 7.81 -22.56 46.08
CA GLU A 132 6.85 -23.38 45.32
C GLU A 132 5.57 -22.61 44.98
N GLU A 133 5.04 -21.85 45.95
CA GLU A 133 3.86 -21.00 45.73
C GLU A 133 4.12 -19.95 44.65
N ASN A 134 5.26 -19.25 44.73
CA ASN A 134 5.64 -18.23 43.75
C ASN A 134 5.88 -18.82 42.35
N GLU A 135 6.56 -19.97 42.24
CA GLU A 135 6.75 -20.65 40.96
C GLU A 135 5.43 -21.13 40.36
N ASN A 136 4.53 -21.69 41.17
CA ASN A 136 3.21 -22.10 40.71
C ASN A 136 2.39 -20.90 40.24
N ASN A 137 2.40 -19.80 40.99
CA ASN A 137 1.74 -18.55 40.60
C ASN A 137 2.31 -17.99 39.29
N ARG A 138 3.64 -18.00 39.11
CA ARG A 138 4.31 -17.57 37.88
C ARG A 138 3.88 -18.43 36.69
N LYS A 139 3.93 -19.76 36.82
CA LYS A 139 3.51 -20.71 35.77
C LYS A 139 2.04 -20.54 35.41
N ASN A 140 1.16 -20.36 36.40
CA ASN A 140 -0.26 -20.13 36.18
C ASN A 140 -0.52 -18.81 35.44
N LYS A 141 0.20 -17.74 35.78
CA LYS A 141 0.12 -16.44 35.06
C LYS A 141 0.56 -16.57 33.61
N ILE A 142 1.67 -17.26 33.33
CA ILE A 142 2.13 -17.51 31.95
C ILE A 142 1.08 -18.31 31.17
N LYS A 143 0.55 -19.39 31.78
CA LYS A 143 -0.49 -20.21 31.15
C LYS A 143 -1.75 -19.41 30.85
N ALA A 144 -2.21 -18.59 31.79
CA ALA A 144 -3.37 -17.72 31.60
C ALA A 144 -3.14 -16.70 30.47
N HIS A 145 -1.96 -16.08 30.42
CA HIS A 145 -1.60 -15.17 29.33
C HIS A 145 -1.60 -15.89 27.98
N ASN A 146 -0.98 -17.07 27.87
CA ASN A 146 -0.96 -17.83 26.62
C ASN A 146 -2.38 -18.20 26.15
N LEU A 147 -3.27 -18.59 27.07
CA LEU A 147 -4.68 -18.85 26.73
C LEU A 147 -5.41 -17.60 26.22
N GLN A 148 -5.17 -16.44 26.85
CA GLN A 148 -5.73 -15.16 26.38
C GLN A 148 -5.22 -14.80 24.97
N VAL A 149 -3.93 -15.00 24.71
CA VAL A 149 -3.31 -14.79 23.39
C VAL A 149 -3.97 -15.69 22.33
N GLU A 150 -4.16 -16.97 22.63
CA GLU A 150 -4.84 -17.91 21.73
C GLU A 150 -6.29 -17.51 21.44
N GLU A 151 -7.02 -17.03 22.45
CA GLU A 151 -8.40 -16.54 22.31
C GLU A 151 -8.49 -15.27 21.47
N ILE A 152 -7.56 -14.33 21.64
CA ILE A 152 -7.44 -13.11 20.81
C ILE A 152 -7.16 -13.49 19.36
N ILE A 153 -6.21 -14.39 19.12
CA ILE A 153 -5.87 -14.87 17.76
C ILE A 153 -7.10 -15.50 17.11
N LYS A 154 -7.82 -16.36 17.84
CA LYS A 154 -9.04 -17.01 17.36
C LYS A 154 -10.10 -15.97 16.99
N THR A 155 -10.36 -15.01 17.87
CA THR A 155 -11.36 -13.95 17.65
C THR A 155 -11.03 -13.10 16.43
N LYS A 156 -9.79 -12.60 16.33
CA LYS A 156 -9.36 -11.80 15.17
C LYS A 156 -9.42 -12.60 13.86
N LYS A 157 -9.08 -13.90 13.85
CA LYS A 157 -9.27 -14.76 12.67
C LYS A 157 -10.73 -14.84 12.24
N GLU A 158 -11.66 -15.01 13.18
CA GLU A 158 -13.09 -15.05 12.87
C GLU A 158 -13.58 -13.70 12.33
N LEU A 159 -13.12 -12.57 12.89
CA LEU A 159 -13.39 -11.25 12.32
C LEU A 159 -12.91 -11.14 10.87
N TYR A 160 -11.70 -11.63 10.57
CA TYR A 160 -11.16 -11.61 9.21
C TYR A 160 -12.00 -12.47 8.24
N LYS A 161 -12.41 -13.67 8.66
CA LYS A 161 -13.30 -14.54 7.87
C LYS A 161 -14.68 -13.90 7.65
N ASN A 162 -15.16 -13.17 8.65
CA ASN A 162 -16.41 -12.42 8.59
C ASN A 162 -16.28 -11.03 7.93
N GLN A 163 -15.17 -10.82 7.18
CA GLN A 163 -14.93 -9.65 6.35
C GLN A 163 -14.93 -8.34 7.13
N ASP A 164 -14.36 -8.35 8.35
CA ASP A 164 -14.09 -7.12 9.09
C ASP A 164 -13.23 -6.16 8.26
N ALA A 165 -13.73 -4.94 8.04
CA ALA A 165 -13.16 -4.03 7.06
C ALA A 165 -11.75 -3.58 7.42
N THR A 166 -11.53 -3.25 8.68
CA THR A 166 -10.23 -2.82 9.19
C THR A 166 -9.21 -3.95 9.07
N LEU A 167 -9.58 -5.17 9.48
CA LEU A 167 -8.67 -6.29 9.47
C LEU A 167 -8.33 -6.77 8.05
N VAL A 168 -9.32 -6.78 7.14
CA VAL A 168 -9.08 -7.08 5.72
C VAL A 168 -8.17 -6.03 5.10
N SER A 169 -8.49 -4.75 5.28
CA SER A 169 -7.71 -3.62 4.75
C SER A 169 -6.25 -3.68 5.22
N ASN A 170 -6.03 -3.72 6.54
CA ASN A 170 -4.69 -3.70 7.12
C ASN A 170 -3.86 -4.92 6.76
N TYR A 171 -4.45 -6.13 6.78
CA TYR A 171 -3.72 -7.33 6.41
C TYR A 171 -3.25 -7.29 4.95
N LYS A 172 -4.09 -6.79 4.04
CA LYS A 172 -3.75 -6.66 2.61
C LYS A 172 -2.67 -5.61 2.37
N ALA A 173 -2.73 -4.48 3.08
CA ALA A 173 -1.63 -3.50 3.06
C ALA A 173 -0.31 -4.12 3.55
N GLU A 174 -0.33 -4.92 4.61
CA GLU A 174 0.87 -5.60 5.11
C GLU A 174 1.45 -6.60 4.10
N ILE A 175 0.61 -7.36 3.39
CA ILE A 175 1.07 -8.26 2.32
C ILE A 175 1.82 -7.48 1.24
N LEU A 176 1.27 -6.35 0.79
CA LEU A 176 1.90 -5.53 -0.25
C LEU A 176 3.22 -4.89 0.19
N LYS A 177 3.38 -4.60 1.49
CA LYS A 177 4.66 -4.11 2.04
C LYS A 177 5.79 -5.13 1.87
N GLN A 178 5.47 -6.44 1.89
CA GLN A 178 6.46 -7.52 1.78
C GLN A 178 6.96 -7.81 0.34
N VAL A 179 6.40 -7.18 -0.69
CA VAL A 179 6.82 -7.37 -2.09
C VAL A 179 8.21 -6.77 -2.31
N GLN A 180 9.22 -7.53 -2.72
CA GLN A 180 10.56 -6.98 -2.96
C GLN A 180 10.77 -6.67 -4.45
N TYR A 181 10.84 -5.39 -4.79
CA TYR A 181 11.12 -4.93 -6.16
C TYR A 181 12.63 -4.84 -6.41
N PRO A 182 13.09 -4.86 -7.68
CA PRO A 182 14.50 -4.71 -8.03
C PRO A 182 15.09 -3.31 -7.75
N PHE A 183 14.29 -2.39 -7.22
CA PHE A 183 14.67 -1.04 -6.85
C PHE A 183 14.11 -0.68 -5.47
N GLU A 184 14.79 0.24 -4.80
CA GLU A 184 14.35 0.77 -3.51
C GLU A 184 13.47 2.00 -3.71
N PHE A 185 12.32 2.01 -3.04
CA PHE A 185 11.49 3.19 -2.88
C PHE A 185 10.62 3.05 -1.63
N LYS A 186 10.19 4.19 -1.08
CA LYS A 186 9.27 4.22 0.05
C LYS A 186 7.88 3.81 -0.44
N LYS A 187 7.39 2.65 0.02
CA LYS A 187 6.01 2.22 -0.23
C LYS A 187 5.08 2.89 0.77
N CYS A 188 4.35 3.89 0.31
CA CYS A 188 3.19 4.41 1.03
C CYS A 188 1.96 3.70 0.46
N ILE A 189 1.23 2.99 1.32
CA ILE A 189 0.06 2.20 0.93
C ILE A 189 -1.05 2.57 1.88
N ASN A 190 -2.14 3.11 1.34
CA ASN A 190 -3.39 3.27 2.05
C ASN A 190 -4.41 2.30 1.45
N THR A 191 -5.24 1.72 2.28
CA THR A 191 -6.26 0.76 1.84
C THR A 191 -7.59 1.09 2.50
N GLY A 192 -8.66 0.94 1.72
CA GLY A 192 -10.04 1.01 2.20
C GLY A 192 -10.79 -0.23 1.75
N TYR A 193 -11.67 -0.77 2.59
CA TYR A 193 -12.45 -1.96 2.26
C TYR A 193 -13.93 -1.75 2.55
N CYS A 194 -14.77 -2.13 1.58
CA CYS A 194 -16.22 -2.17 1.73
C CYS A 194 -16.68 -3.62 1.83
N LYS A 195 -17.24 -4.00 2.99
CA LYS A 195 -17.74 -5.37 3.23
C LYS A 195 -18.89 -5.75 2.31
N ASP A 196 -19.88 -4.87 2.16
CA ASP A 196 -21.10 -5.19 1.40
C ASP A 196 -20.84 -5.45 -0.09
N SER A 197 -19.86 -4.74 -0.66
CA SER A 197 -19.44 -4.93 -2.06
C SER A 197 -18.17 -5.76 -2.23
N LYS A 198 -17.56 -6.24 -1.12
CA LYS A 198 -16.26 -6.92 -1.10
C LYS A 198 -15.19 -6.22 -1.95
N LYS A 199 -15.20 -4.89 -1.92
CA LYS A 199 -14.34 -4.03 -2.73
C LYS A 199 -13.17 -3.54 -1.89
N LEU A 200 -11.95 -3.78 -2.37
CA LEU A 200 -10.73 -3.23 -1.79
C LEU A 200 -10.20 -2.10 -2.67
N VAL A 201 -10.08 -0.90 -2.11
CA VAL A 201 -9.44 0.27 -2.74
C VAL A 201 -8.03 0.41 -2.17
N ILE A 202 -7.06 0.70 -3.03
CA ILE A 202 -5.64 0.77 -2.68
C ILE A 202 -5.08 2.05 -3.29
N ASP A 203 -4.66 2.98 -2.45
CA ASP A 203 -3.83 4.11 -2.87
C ASP A 203 -2.37 3.74 -2.66
N TYR A 204 -1.59 3.78 -3.74
CA TYR A 204 -0.23 3.26 -3.79
C TYR A 204 0.72 4.31 -4.35
N LEU A 205 1.73 4.70 -3.55
CA LEU A 205 2.81 5.55 -4.04
C LEU A 205 3.66 4.77 -5.04
N LEU A 206 3.65 5.19 -6.29
CA LEU A 206 4.47 4.64 -7.36
C LEU A 206 5.93 5.12 -7.23
N PRO A 207 6.89 4.33 -7.72
CA PRO A 207 8.30 4.72 -7.70
C PRO A 207 8.56 5.93 -8.61
N ASP A 208 9.57 6.72 -8.28
CA ASP A 208 10.00 7.88 -9.07
C ASP A 208 10.70 7.47 -10.38
N ARG A 209 10.70 8.35 -11.38
CA ARG A 209 11.36 8.13 -12.67
C ARG A 209 12.87 7.84 -12.58
N LYS A 210 13.52 8.17 -11.46
CA LYS A 210 14.93 7.84 -11.15
C LYS A 210 15.22 6.34 -11.10
N ILE A 211 14.21 5.47 -11.02
CA ILE A 211 14.42 4.01 -11.11
C ILE A 211 14.93 3.57 -12.48
N VAL A 212 14.72 4.37 -13.54
CA VAL A 212 15.20 4.07 -14.89
C VAL A 212 16.64 4.54 -15.05
N PRO A 213 17.57 3.69 -15.53
CA PRO A 213 18.97 4.06 -15.65
C PRO A 213 19.15 5.22 -16.63
N GLY A 214 20.07 6.13 -16.34
CA GLY A 214 20.40 7.26 -17.22
C GLY A 214 21.23 6.86 -18.44
N THR A 215 21.79 5.65 -18.43
CA THR A 215 22.64 5.07 -19.48
C THR A 215 21.94 3.86 -20.05
N ILE A 216 21.95 3.71 -21.38
CA ILE A 216 21.37 2.54 -22.05
C ILE A 216 22.43 1.47 -22.38
N ARG A 217 23.68 1.88 -22.66
CA ARG A 217 24.81 0.97 -22.92
C ARG A 217 26.16 1.67 -22.76
N TYR A 218 27.23 0.88 -22.76
CA TYR A 218 28.61 1.35 -22.79
C TYR A 218 29.30 0.93 -24.10
N GLU A 219 30.14 1.80 -24.64
CA GLU A 219 30.94 1.52 -25.84
C GLU A 219 32.40 1.91 -25.61
N TYR A 220 33.32 0.99 -25.93
CA TYR A 220 34.74 1.30 -25.94
C TYR A 220 35.13 2.10 -27.19
N LYS A 221 35.71 3.30 -26.99
CA LYS A 221 36.17 4.19 -28.05
C LYS A 221 37.68 4.11 -28.21
N LYS A 222 38.14 3.27 -29.16
CA LYS A 222 39.56 3.05 -29.48
C LYS A 222 40.37 4.32 -29.77
N THR A 223 39.74 5.37 -30.29
CA THR A 223 40.41 6.65 -30.64
C THR A 223 40.92 7.41 -29.43
N ILE A 224 40.28 7.24 -28.28
CA ILE A 224 40.54 7.98 -27.03
C ILE A 224 40.79 7.03 -25.86
N ASP A 225 40.95 5.73 -26.16
CA ASP A 225 41.18 4.64 -25.21
C ASP A 225 40.32 4.71 -23.94
N SER A 226 39.01 4.91 -24.10
CA SER A 226 38.09 5.00 -22.97
C SER A 226 36.73 4.37 -23.27
N ILE A 227 36.13 3.82 -22.22
CA ILE A 227 34.76 3.34 -22.23
C ILE A 227 33.84 4.54 -21.99
N LYS A 228 32.88 4.75 -22.87
CA LYS A 228 31.90 5.83 -22.77
C LYS A 228 30.50 5.29 -22.56
N SER A 229 29.76 5.90 -21.64
CA SER A 229 28.33 5.69 -21.50
C SER A 229 27.56 6.39 -22.62
N ILE A 230 26.50 5.75 -23.08
CA ILE A 230 25.55 6.33 -24.01
C ILE A 230 24.28 6.65 -23.22
N PRO A 231 23.88 7.93 -23.13
CA PRO A 231 22.69 8.31 -22.39
C PRO A 231 21.44 7.76 -23.07
N ILE A 232 20.45 7.37 -22.26
CA ILE A 232 19.12 7.04 -22.76
C ILE A 232 18.43 8.31 -23.25
N ASN A 233 17.68 8.22 -24.35
CA ASN A 233 16.84 9.35 -24.77
C ASN A 233 15.57 9.44 -23.91
N GLU A 234 14.96 10.62 -23.85
CA GLU A 234 13.79 10.85 -23.00
C GLU A 234 12.58 9.99 -23.37
N LYS A 235 12.40 9.65 -24.64
CA LYS A 235 11.29 8.81 -25.12
C LYS A 235 11.39 7.39 -24.57
N ASP A 236 12.56 6.77 -24.70
CA ASP A 236 12.81 5.41 -24.23
C ASP A 236 12.78 5.35 -22.71
N LYS A 237 13.34 6.36 -22.04
CA LYS A 237 13.28 6.49 -20.58
C LYS A 237 11.84 6.56 -20.07
N ASN A 238 10.99 7.34 -20.74
CA ASN A 238 9.55 7.40 -20.42
C ASN A 238 8.86 6.07 -20.69
N ASN A 239 9.17 5.41 -21.81
CA ASN A 239 8.57 4.12 -22.11
C ASN A 239 8.91 3.07 -21.04
N ILE A 240 10.19 2.94 -20.66
CA ILE A 240 10.62 2.00 -19.61
C ILE A 240 9.92 2.32 -18.28
N TYR A 241 9.88 3.60 -17.90
CA TYR A 241 9.21 4.03 -16.67
C TYR A 241 7.73 3.65 -16.68
N ASN A 242 6.99 3.98 -17.75
CA ASN A 242 5.57 3.69 -17.89
C ASN A 242 5.31 2.18 -17.79
N GLN A 243 6.09 1.37 -18.53
CA GLN A 243 5.99 -0.09 -18.46
C GLN A 243 6.26 -0.62 -17.05
N THR A 244 7.17 0.01 -16.31
CA THR A 244 7.49 -0.36 -14.93
C THR A 244 6.32 -0.08 -13.99
N ILE A 245 5.74 1.12 -14.01
CA ILE A 245 4.61 1.46 -13.13
C ILE A 245 3.33 0.72 -13.49
N TYR A 246 3.10 0.39 -14.78
CA TYR A 246 2.03 -0.54 -15.17
C TYR A 246 2.26 -1.94 -14.59
N SER A 247 3.51 -2.40 -14.58
CA SER A 247 3.86 -3.70 -14.02
C SER A 247 3.67 -3.71 -12.50
N VAL A 248 3.98 -2.62 -11.81
CA VAL A 248 3.69 -2.44 -10.38
C VAL A 248 2.18 -2.48 -10.12
N ALA A 249 1.37 -1.75 -10.89
CA ALA A 249 -0.08 -1.75 -10.75
C ALA A 249 -0.68 -3.15 -10.90
N LEU A 250 -0.32 -3.86 -11.98
CA LEU A 250 -0.75 -5.23 -12.23
C LEU A 250 -0.25 -6.20 -11.15
N ASN A 251 1.00 -6.04 -10.68
CA ASN A 251 1.56 -6.85 -9.62
C ASN A 251 0.80 -6.69 -8.30
N VAL A 252 0.42 -5.46 -7.94
CA VAL A 252 -0.37 -5.18 -6.73
C VAL A 252 -1.71 -5.88 -6.82
N ILE A 253 -2.46 -5.71 -7.92
CA ILE A 253 -3.77 -6.35 -8.13
C ILE A 253 -3.64 -7.87 -8.07
N LYS A 254 -2.65 -8.44 -8.77
CA LYS A 254 -2.36 -9.88 -8.78
C LYS A 254 -2.09 -10.41 -7.38
N ASN A 255 -1.21 -9.76 -6.63
CA ASN A 255 -0.85 -10.19 -5.29
C ASN A 255 -2.02 -10.10 -4.30
N ILE A 256 -2.96 -9.18 -4.49
CA ILE A 256 -4.17 -9.11 -3.68
C ILE A 256 -5.07 -10.32 -3.92
N PHE A 257 -5.36 -10.65 -5.19
CA PHE A 257 -6.22 -11.78 -5.54
C PHE A 257 -5.58 -13.12 -5.21
N ASP A 258 -4.30 -13.31 -5.55
CA ASP A 258 -3.56 -14.56 -5.30
C ASP A 258 -3.46 -14.87 -3.80
N LYS A 259 -3.43 -13.83 -2.96
CA LYS A 259 -3.37 -13.95 -1.49
C LYS A 259 -4.74 -13.77 -0.83
N ASP A 260 -5.84 -13.91 -1.58
CA ASP A 260 -7.20 -13.87 -1.06
C ASP A 260 -7.80 -15.26 -0.82
N ILE A 261 -7.19 -15.98 0.13
CA ILE A 261 -7.52 -17.37 0.47
C ILE A 261 -8.98 -17.54 0.94
N TYR A 262 -9.56 -16.53 1.59
CA TYR A 262 -10.89 -16.60 2.18
C TYR A 262 -11.99 -16.00 1.29
N ASN A 263 -11.65 -15.59 0.06
CA ASN A 263 -12.59 -14.98 -0.88
C ASN A 263 -13.32 -13.75 -0.29
N ASN A 264 -12.55 -12.90 0.38
CA ASN A 264 -13.05 -11.68 1.00
C ASN A 264 -13.13 -10.53 -0.02
N ILE A 265 -12.47 -10.64 -1.18
CA ILE A 265 -12.34 -9.57 -2.15
C ILE A 265 -12.87 -10.04 -3.50
N ASP A 266 -13.94 -9.40 -3.97
CA ASP A 266 -14.52 -9.64 -5.30
C ASP A 266 -14.06 -8.58 -6.30
N THR A 267 -13.68 -7.38 -5.84
CA THR A 267 -13.25 -6.27 -6.70
C THR A 267 -12.06 -5.54 -6.08
N VAL A 268 -11.08 -5.18 -6.92
CA VAL A 268 -9.95 -4.33 -6.54
C VAL A 268 -9.99 -3.03 -7.34
N VAL A 269 -9.80 -1.91 -6.64
CA VAL A 269 -9.50 -0.61 -7.24
C VAL A 269 -8.07 -0.24 -6.86
N PHE A 270 -7.19 -0.08 -7.84
CA PHE A 270 -5.83 0.37 -7.66
C PHE A 270 -5.71 1.83 -8.09
N ASN A 271 -5.18 2.69 -7.22
CA ASN A 271 -4.86 4.08 -7.52
C ASN A 271 -3.36 4.32 -7.29
N GLY A 272 -2.63 4.49 -8.39
CA GLY A 272 -1.22 4.86 -8.36
C GLY A 272 -1.05 6.37 -8.38
N TYR A 273 -0.39 6.92 -7.37
CA TYR A 273 0.01 8.32 -7.30
C TYR A 273 1.53 8.46 -7.22
N ILE A 274 2.06 9.61 -7.60
CA ILE A 274 3.47 9.96 -7.42
C ILE A 274 3.59 11.18 -6.52
N ASN A 275 4.78 11.46 -6.00
CA ASN A 275 5.08 12.76 -5.42
C ASN A 275 5.76 13.61 -6.47
N ASP A 276 5.30 14.85 -6.63
CA ASP A 276 5.90 15.81 -7.55
C ASP A 276 5.82 17.22 -6.95
N VAL A 277 6.43 18.19 -7.62
CA VAL A 277 6.32 19.61 -7.26
C VAL A 277 5.52 20.31 -8.35
N ASP A 278 4.47 21.02 -7.95
CA ASP A 278 3.75 21.91 -8.85
C ASP A 278 4.69 23.06 -9.26
N LEU A 279 5.12 23.07 -10.51
CA LEU A 279 6.06 24.07 -11.03
C LEU A 279 5.49 25.50 -11.03
N ALA A 280 4.16 25.66 -10.99
CA ALA A 280 3.53 26.98 -10.94
C ALA A 280 3.54 27.57 -9.52
N THR A 281 3.40 26.73 -8.49
CA THR A 281 3.26 27.17 -7.09
C THR A 281 4.46 26.84 -6.22
N GLY A 282 5.34 25.94 -6.67
CA GLY A 282 6.46 25.37 -5.90
C GLY A 282 6.03 24.44 -4.77
N GLN A 283 4.75 24.05 -4.69
CA GLN A 283 4.23 23.21 -3.62
C GLN A 283 4.36 21.72 -3.95
N ASP A 284 4.59 20.91 -2.92
CA ASP A 284 4.53 19.45 -3.05
C ASP A 284 3.10 19.02 -3.37
N ILE A 285 2.96 18.20 -4.40
CA ILE A 285 1.69 17.61 -4.85
C ILE A 285 1.81 16.09 -4.93
N SER A 286 0.67 15.41 -4.84
CA SER A 286 0.57 13.96 -5.00
C SER A 286 -0.45 13.58 -6.08
N PRO A 287 -0.17 13.85 -7.36
CA PRO A 287 -1.12 13.56 -8.43
C PRO A 287 -1.30 12.04 -8.60
N TYR A 288 -2.55 11.64 -8.77
CA TYR A 288 -2.85 10.29 -9.25
C TYR A 288 -2.57 10.24 -10.75
N ILE A 289 -1.96 9.15 -11.21
CA ILE A 289 -1.58 8.95 -12.62
C ILE A 289 -2.11 7.63 -13.20
N ILE A 290 -2.48 6.68 -12.34
CA ILE A 290 -3.12 5.42 -12.71
C ILE A 290 -4.30 5.19 -11.76
N SER A 291 -5.47 4.86 -12.30
CA SER A 291 -6.58 4.33 -11.52
C SER A 291 -7.22 3.20 -12.33
N ALA A 292 -7.31 2.01 -11.78
CA ALA A 292 -7.84 0.83 -12.48
C ALA A 292 -8.73 0.02 -11.54
N MET A 293 -9.81 -0.55 -12.06
CA MET A 293 -10.78 -1.35 -11.33
C MET A 293 -11.05 -2.66 -12.05
N VAL A 294 -11.01 -3.78 -11.33
CA VAL A 294 -11.26 -5.09 -11.91
C VAL A 294 -11.91 -6.02 -10.89
N ASP A 295 -12.88 -6.82 -11.35
CA ASP A 295 -13.44 -7.90 -10.57
C ASP A 295 -12.62 -9.19 -10.70
N LYS A 296 -12.74 -10.07 -9.70
CA LYS A 296 -11.94 -11.30 -9.60
C LYS A 296 -12.15 -12.26 -10.78
N ASN A 297 -13.36 -12.34 -11.34
CA ASN A 297 -13.66 -13.25 -12.44
C ASN A 297 -13.01 -12.77 -13.73
N THR A 298 -13.16 -11.48 -14.02
CA THR A 298 -12.48 -10.84 -15.15
C THR A 298 -10.97 -10.99 -15.00
N PHE A 299 -10.41 -10.71 -13.82
CA PHE A 299 -8.97 -10.88 -13.55
C PHE A 299 -8.48 -12.30 -13.83
N ASN A 300 -9.19 -13.32 -13.34
CA ASN A 300 -8.82 -14.73 -13.52
C ASN A 300 -8.86 -15.20 -14.99
N SER A 301 -9.58 -14.48 -15.86
CA SER A 301 -9.60 -14.77 -17.30
C SER A 301 -8.38 -14.24 -18.06
N ILE A 302 -7.57 -13.38 -17.44
CA ILE A 302 -6.43 -12.71 -18.06
C ILE A 302 -5.17 -13.58 -17.96
N ASP A 303 -4.52 -13.83 -19.10
CA ASP A 303 -3.18 -14.41 -19.13
C ASP A 303 -2.11 -13.31 -19.06
N MET A 304 -1.59 -13.08 -17.85
CA MET A 304 -0.62 -12.03 -17.56
C MET A 304 0.71 -12.11 -18.35
N ASN A 305 1.03 -13.27 -18.94
CA ASN A 305 2.26 -13.41 -19.73
C ASN A 305 2.09 -12.95 -21.19
N ARG A 306 0.86 -12.72 -21.64
CA ARG A 306 0.54 -12.41 -23.05
C ARG A 306 -0.13 -11.05 -23.26
N ILE A 307 -0.31 -10.27 -22.20
CA ILE A 307 -0.98 -8.98 -22.27
C ILE A 307 -0.05 -7.85 -22.74
N ASP A 308 -0.64 -6.89 -23.45
CA ASP A 308 -0.15 -5.51 -23.40
C ASP A 308 -0.63 -4.86 -22.11
N LYS A 309 0.32 -4.36 -21.30
CA LYS A 309 0.04 -3.87 -19.94
C LYS A 309 -0.87 -2.63 -19.95
N LEU A 310 -0.67 -1.74 -20.93
CA LEU A 310 -1.44 -0.51 -21.05
C LEU A 310 -2.88 -0.80 -21.48
N THR A 311 -3.06 -1.60 -22.53
CA THR A 311 -4.37 -2.03 -23.01
C THR A 311 -5.12 -2.80 -21.93
N CYS A 312 -4.44 -3.71 -21.22
CA CYS A 312 -5.05 -4.45 -20.11
C CYS A 312 -5.57 -3.51 -19.02
N LEU A 313 -4.76 -2.55 -18.56
CA LEU A 313 -5.19 -1.60 -17.53
C LEU A 313 -6.32 -0.68 -18.03
N LYS A 314 -6.24 -0.14 -19.25
CA LYS A 314 -7.24 0.79 -19.78
C LYS A 314 -8.57 0.14 -20.13
N GLU A 315 -8.52 -0.93 -20.93
CA GLU A 315 -9.72 -1.51 -21.54
C GLU A 315 -10.32 -2.58 -20.63
N THR A 316 -9.51 -3.53 -20.15
CA THR A 316 -10.01 -4.64 -19.33
C THR A 316 -10.29 -4.22 -17.90
N MET A 317 -9.44 -3.37 -17.31
CA MET A 317 -9.58 -2.88 -15.94
C MET A 317 -10.19 -1.48 -15.85
N GLN A 318 -10.88 -1.03 -16.91
CA GLN A 318 -11.60 0.27 -16.96
C GLN A 318 -10.73 1.45 -16.50
N GLY A 319 -9.44 1.39 -16.82
CA GLY A 319 -8.42 2.23 -16.20
C GLY A 319 -8.37 3.63 -16.77
N ARG A 320 -8.26 4.61 -15.88
CA ARG A 320 -7.89 5.99 -16.16
C ARG A 320 -6.38 6.11 -16.00
N ILE A 321 -5.70 6.55 -17.05
CA ILE A 321 -4.25 6.62 -17.08
C ILE A 321 -3.84 7.91 -17.81
N ASP A 322 -3.19 8.83 -17.09
CA ASP A 322 -2.53 9.98 -17.69
C ASP A 322 -1.02 9.82 -17.56
N ILE A 323 -0.38 9.51 -18.69
CA ILE A 323 1.08 9.41 -18.76
C ILE A 323 1.57 10.00 -20.07
N ASN A 324 1.29 11.29 -20.25
CA ASN A 324 1.97 12.08 -21.26
C ASN A 324 3.32 12.59 -20.73
N SER A 325 4.36 12.34 -21.52
CA SER A 325 5.79 12.57 -21.30
C SER A 325 6.25 14.03 -21.12
N LYS A 326 5.35 14.95 -20.80
CA LYS A 326 5.65 16.35 -20.52
C LYS A 326 5.17 16.64 -19.11
N LEU A 327 6.11 16.89 -18.20
CA LEU A 327 5.90 17.23 -16.79
C LEU A 327 5.11 18.55 -16.62
N CYS A 328 3.82 18.49 -16.92
CA CYS A 328 2.73 19.25 -16.32
C CYS A 328 1.64 18.20 -16.09
N LEU A 329 1.78 17.41 -15.03
CA LEU A 329 0.87 16.28 -14.78
C LEU A 329 -0.53 16.81 -14.45
N ASN A 330 -1.50 16.47 -15.28
CA ASN A 330 -2.89 16.61 -14.91
C ASN A 330 -3.23 15.41 -14.02
N SER A 331 -3.38 15.62 -12.71
CA SER A 331 -3.85 14.55 -11.82
C SER A 331 -5.15 13.98 -12.39
N ILE A 332 -5.22 12.67 -12.55
CA ILE A 332 -6.51 12.03 -12.85
C ILE A 332 -7.36 12.00 -11.59
N THR A 333 -8.68 11.96 -11.76
CA THR A 333 -9.60 11.65 -10.67
C THR A 333 -9.71 10.13 -10.53
N PRO A 334 -9.31 9.55 -9.37
CA PRO A 334 -9.44 8.12 -9.12
C PRO A 334 -10.88 7.63 -9.30
N ILE A 335 -11.04 6.37 -9.73
CA ILE A 335 -12.34 5.72 -9.85
C ILE A 335 -13.05 5.65 -8.48
N CYS A 336 -12.28 5.42 -7.41
CA CYS A 336 -12.73 5.44 -6.02
C CYS A 336 -11.52 5.71 -5.12
N LYS A 337 -11.60 6.57 -4.09
CA LYS A 337 -10.50 6.84 -3.14
C LYS A 337 -10.68 6.10 -1.82
N CYS A 338 -9.57 5.81 -1.13
CA CYS A 338 -9.62 5.17 0.20
C CYS A 338 -10.37 6.01 1.23
N ASP A 339 -10.23 7.35 1.18
CA ASP A 339 -10.88 8.27 2.13
C ASP A 339 -12.40 8.13 2.15
N TYR A 340 -13.01 7.79 1.01
CA TYR A 340 -14.46 7.57 0.92
C TYR A 340 -14.89 6.33 1.69
N LEU A 341 -14.08 5.27 1.63
CA LEU A 341 -14.35 4.03 2.36
C LEU A 341 -14.02 4.18 3.85
N ASN A 342 -12.91 4.83 4.20
CA ASN A 342 -12.54 4.97 5.61
C ASN A 342 -13.52 5.86 6.39
N LYS A 343 -14.09 6.90 5.75
CA LYS A 343 -15.20 7.68 6.35
C LYS A 343 -16.48 6.86 6.57
N SER A 344 -16.72 5.83 5.77
CA SER A 344 -17.83 4.89 5.98
C SER A 344 -17.53 3.85 7.08
N VAL A 345 -16.25 3.47 7.25
CA VAL A 345 -15.80 2.52 8.29
C VAL A 345 -15.79 3.15 9.69
N GLU A 346 -15.59 4.47 9.80
CA GLU A 346 -15.71 5.18 11.09
C GLU A 346 -17.16 5.25 11.62
N ASN A 347 -18.17 5.06 10.77
CA ASN A 347 -19.58 5.01 11.16
C ASN A 347 -20.20 3.64 10.82
N ASN A 348 -19.83 2.62 11.60
CA ASN A 348 -20.52 1.31 11.60
C ASN A 348 -21.99 1.39 12.11
N ASP A 349 -22.45 2.57 12.52
CA ASP A 349 -23.85 2.82 12.87
C ASP A 349 -24.60 3.35 11.65
N SER A 350 -25.66 2.67 11.25
CA SER A 350 -26.56 3.14 10.20
C SER A 350 -27.05 4.55 10.52
N ILE A 351 -26.83 5.50 9.61
CA ILE A 351 -27.10 6.92 9.86
C ILE A 351 -28.58 7.22 9.61
N ASN A 352 -29.30 7.73 10.62
CA ASN A 352 -30.63 8.29 10.40
C ASN A 352 -30.52 9.70 9.78
N LEU A 353 -30.85 9.85 8.49
CA LEU A 353 -30.68 11.12 7.77
C LEU A 353 -31.47 12.30 8.36
N LEU A 354 -32.50 12.02 9.17
CA LEU A 354 -33.27 13.06 9.87
C LEU A 354 -32.60 13.58 11.14
N ASP A 355 -31.72 12.78 11.76
CA ASP A 355 -30.99 13.14 12.98
C ASP A 355 -29.64 13.83 12.67
N VAL A 356 -29.20 13.80 11.41
CA VAL A 356 -27.95 14.41 10.94
C VAL A 356 -28.09 15.93 10.81
N ASP A 357 -27.03 16.66 11.15
CA ASP A 357 -26.95 18.10 10.92
C ASP A 357 -27.04 18.42 9.40
N PRO A 358 -27.79 19.45 8.98
CA PRO A 358 -27.93 19.80 7.55
C PRO A 358 -26.60 19.92 6.79
N PHE A 359 -25.56 20.49 7.39
CA PHE A 359 -24.26 20.65 6.73
C PHE A 359 -23.53 19.32 6.60
N ILE A 360 -23.71 18.41 7.55
CA ILE A 360 -23.18 17.04 7.45
C ILE A 360 -23.91 16.28 6.34
N LEU A 361 -25.22 16.48 6.20
CA LEU A 361 -25.99 15.87 5.11
C LEU A 361 -25.50 16.36 3.73
N GLU A 362 -25.19 17.65 3.58
CA GLU A 362 -24.59 18.21 2.36
C GLU A 362 -23.23 17.56 2.03
N ASP A 363 -22.39 17.32 3.05
CA ASP A 363 -21.11 16.62 2.87
C ASP A 363 -21.28 15.14 2.50
N LEU A 364 -22.27 14.47 3.08
CA LEU A 364 -22.62 13.09 2.74
C LEU A 364 -23.12 12.98 1.29
N VAL A 365 -23.97 13.91 0.85
CA VAL A 365 -24.44 13.97 -0.55
C VAL A 365 -23.28 14.27 -1.51
N SER A 366 -22.38 15.18 -1.13
CA SER A 366 -21.18 15.45 -1.92
C SER A 366 -20.30 14.20 -2.03
N THR A 367 -20.17 13.44 -0.94
CA THR A 367 -19.45 12.17 -0.92
C THR A 367 -20.13 11.12 -1.80
N LEU A 368 -21.46 11.03 -1.78
CA LEU A 368 -22.22 10.17 -2.70
C LEU A 368 -21.91 10.51 -4.16
N PHE A 369 -21.98 11.79 -4.56
CA PHE A 369 -21.70 12.16 -5.95
C PHE A 369 -20.25 11.88 -6.36
N ARG A 370 -19.29 12.05 -5.45
CA ARG A 370 -17.91 11.61 -5.69
C ARG A 370 -17.81 10.09 -5.86
N ASN A 371 -18.53 9.32 -5.05
CA ASN A 371 -18.60 7.85 -5.16
C ASN A 371 -19.26 7.39 -6.47
N MET A 372 -20.14 8.22 -7.04
CA MET A 372 -20.74 8.01 -8.36
C MET A 372 -19.82 8.43 -9.52
N GLY A 373 -18.66 9.04 -9.22
CA GLY A 373 -17.64 9.40 -10.21
C GLY A 373 -17.74 10.82 -10.78
N TYR A 374 -18.52 11.72 -10.15
CA TYR A 374 -18.58 13.14 -10.51
C TYR A 374 -17.42 13.92 -9.88
N ASP A 375 -16.94 14.96 -10.55
CA ASP A 375 -16.11 15.99 -9.92
C ASP A 375 -17.02 16.96 -9.14
N VAL A 376 -16.77 17.14 -7.85
CA VAL A 376 -17.71 17.81 -6.94
C VAL A 376 -17.02 18.96 -6.21
N LEU A 377 -17.43 20.18 -6.57
CA LEU A 377 -17.05 21.41 -5.89
C LEU A 377 -18.14 21.77 -4.86
N GLN A 378 -17.78 21.76 -3.58
CA GLN A 378 -18.63 22.28 -2.52
C GLN A 378 -18.54 23.81 -2.51
N THR A 379 -19.68 24.48 -2.35
CA THR A 379 -19.77 25.94 -2.24
C THR A 379 -19.48 26.38 -0.80
N ASN A 380 -18.97 27.60 -0.63
CA ASN A 380 -18.65 28.12 0.70
C ASN A 380 -19.91 28.53 1.46
N LYS A 381 -19.90 28.33 2.78
CA LYS A 381 -21.01 28.47 3.75
C LYS A 381 -21.64 29.87 3.91
N THR A 382 -21.26 30.86 3.12
CA THR A 382 -21.77 32.24 3.24
C THR A 382 -22.02 32.84 1.86
N ASN A 383 -23.27 33.23 1.59
CA ASN A 383 -23.77 33.81 0.33
C ASN A 383 -23.71 32.88 -0.90
N ASP A 384 -24.00 31.59 -0.73
CA ASP A 384 -24.00 30.59 -1.83
C ASP A 384 -25.18 30.70 -2.80
N GLY A 385 -26.16 31.56 -2.53
CA GLY A 385 -27.36 31.69 -3.36
C GLY A 385 -28.21 30.43 -3.40
N GLY A 386 -28.06 29.49 -2.47
CA GLY A 386 -28.84 28.25 -2.40
C GLY A 386 -28.29 27.07 -3.21
N ILE A 387 -27.01 27.09 -3.62
CA ILE A 387 -26.33 25.94 -4.25
C ILE A 387 -25.44 25.29 -3.21
N ASP A 388 -25.59 23.99 -2.97
CA ASP A 388 -24.81 23.27 -1.95
C ASP A 388 -23.62 22.51 -2.57
N CYS A 389 -23.76 22.04 -3.82
CA CYS A 389 -22.64 21.50 -4.58
C CYS A 389 -22.79 21.68 -6.10
N ILE A 390 -21.65 21.78 -6.78
CA ILE A 390 -21.54 21.85 -8.24
C ILE A 390 -20.87 20.56 -8.71
N LEU A 391 -21.53 19.84 -9.62
CA LEU A 391 -21.07 18.60 -10.22
C LEU A 391 -20.60 18.89 -11.64
N ASN A 392 -19.39 18.46 -11.97
CA ASN A 392 -18.86 18.51 -13.34
C ASN A 392 -18.62 17.08 -13.83
N HIS A 393 -18.83 16.88 -15.13
CA HIS A 393 -18.50 15.65 -15.81
C HIS A 393 -17.77 15.97 -17.11
N ASP A 394 -16.59 15.39 -17.29
CA ASP A 394 -15.67 15.73 -18.39
C ASP A 394 -15.99 15.02 -19.72
N ASP A 395 -17.14 14.35 -19.82
CA ASP A 395 -17.55 13.69 -21.05
C ASP A 395 -17.93 14.75 -22.13
N PRO A 396 -17.30 14.74 -23.31
CA PRO A 396 -17.54 15.76 -24.33
C PRO A 396 -18.92 15.68 -25.01
N ILE A 397 -19.68 14.60 -24.81
CA ILE A 397 -20.99 14.35 -25.41
C ILE A 397 -22.11 14.49 -24.36
N VAL A 398 -21.89 13.99 -23.14
CA VAL A 398 -22.89 13.89 -22.06
C VAL A 398 -22.55 14.79 -20.87
N GLY A 399 -21.32 15.31 -20.82
CA GLY A 399 -20.81 16.12 -19.72
C GLY A 399 -21.30 17.56 -19.72
N GLY A 400 -20.98 18.26 -18.63
CA GLY A 400 -21.49 19.59 -18.36
C GLY A 400 -21.60 19.91 -16.87
N LYS A 401 -21.83 21.18 -16.58
CA LYS A 401 -22.03 21.70 -15.22
C LYS A 401 -23.44 21.39 -14.75
N VAL A 402 -23.56 20.75 -13.59
CA VAL A 402 -24.83 20.47 -12.91
C VAL A 402 -24.74 21.08 -11.52
N ILE A 403 -25.82 21.72 -11.05
CA ILE A 403 -25.88 22.26 -9.69
C ILE A 403 -26.84 21.42 -8.86
N ALA A 404 -26.53 21.26 -7.58
CA ALA A 404 -27.37 20.51 -6.66
C ALA A 404 -27.64 21.29 -5.37
N GLN A 405 -28.86 21.13 -4.87
CA GLN A 405 -29.31 21.64 -3.58
C GLN A 405 -29.86 20.49 -2.74
N VAL A 406 -29.45 20.46 -1.47
CA VAL A 406 -29.75 19.45 -0.46
C VAL A 406 -30.56 20.09 0.66
N LYS A 407 -31.71 19.51 0.96
CA LYS A 407 -32.64 20.04 1.98
C LYS A 407 -33.11 18.94 2.91
N ARG A 408 -32.68 19.03 4.18
CA ARG A 408 -33.18 18.18 5.27
C ARG A 408 -34.57 18.66 5.73
N TYR A 409 -35.61 17.91 5.37
CA TYR A 409 -37.00 18.19 5.72
C TYR A 409 -37.70 16.94 6.26
N LYS A 410 -38.66 17.15 7.17
CA LYS A 410 -39.54 16.09 7.68
C LYS A 410 -40.86 16.00 6.90
N ASN A 411 -41.35 17.14 6.42
CA ASN A 411 -42.60 17.25 5.67
C ASN A 411 -42.32 17.39 4.18
N ASN A 412 -43.32 17.09 3.35
CA ASN A 412 -43.20 17.21 1.90
C ASN A 412 -42.78 18.62 1.47
N ILE A 413 -41.98 18.69 0.41
CA ILE A 413 -41.54 19.95 -0.18
C ILE A 413 -42.58 20.47 -1.17
N ASP A 414 -42.91 21.75 -1.02
CA ASP A 414 -43.83 22.50 -1.86
C ASP A 414 -43.13 23.33 -2.94
N ILE A 415 -43.92 23.70 -3.96
CA ILE A 415 -43.49 24.43 -5.17
C ILE A 415 -42.65 25.69 -4.89
N PRO A 416 -42.95 26.54 -3.88
CA PRO A 416 -42.19 27.77 -3.66
C PRO A 416 -40.68 27.55 -3.49
N LYS A 417 -40.29 26.44 -2.86
CA LYS A 417 -38.89 26.10 -2.66
C LYS A 417 -38.21 25.64 -3.93
N LEU A 418 -38.94 24.92 -4.77
CA LEU A 418 -38.43 24.49 -6.06
C LEU A 418 -38.28 25.68 -7.03
N ARG A 419 -39.17 26.68 -6.96
CA ARG A 419 -39.06 27.94 -7.72
C ARG A 419 -37.86 28.79 -7.32
N GLU A 420 -37.52 28.79 -6.04
CA GLU A 420 -36.32 29.46 -5.51
C GLU A 420 -35.06 28.85 -6.16
N PHE A 421 -34.93 27.52 -6.11
CA PHE A 421 -33.82 26.80 -6.75
C PHE A 421 -33.80 26.96 -8.28
N GLU A 422 -34.97 26.92 -8.90
CA GLU A 422 -35.13 27.09 -10.34
C GLU A 422 -34.65 28.47 -10.82
N SER A 423 -34.92 29.52 -10.03
CA SER A 423 -34.41 30.87 -10.29
C SER A 423 -32.88 30.91 -10.24
N VAL A 424 -32.27 30.14 -9.35
CA VAL A 424 -30.80 30.01 -9.24
C VAL A 424 -30.24 29.23 -10.44
N LEU A 425 -30.91 28.15 -10.84
CA LEU A 425 -30.54 27.36 -12.03
C LEU A 425 -30.55 28.20 -13.31
N ARG A 426 -31.62 28.98 -13.55
CA ARG A 426 -31.72 29.87 -14.73
C ARG A 426 -30.61 30.92 -14.79
N ASN A 427 -30.15 31.38 -13.63
CA ASN A 427 -29.10 32.40 -13.53
C ASN A 427 -27.69 31.79 -13.45
N SER A 428 -27.58 30.47 -13.65
CA SER A 428 -26.31 29.74 -13.67
C SER A 428 -26.01 29.19 -15.07
N ASP A 429 -24.75 28.87 -15.32
CA ASP A 429 -24.31 28.20 -16.57
C ASP A 429 -24.54 26.67 -16.54
N ALA A 430 -25.32 26.18 -15.58
CA ALA A 430 -25.57 24.76 -15.39
C ALA A 430 -26.64 24.24 -16.35
N MET A 431 -26.38 23.08 -16.93
CA MET A 431 -27.28 22.44 -17.90
C MET A 431 -28.49 21.77 -17.22
N LYS A 432 -28.34 21.44 -15.93
CA LYS A 432 -29.34 20.72 -15.14
C LYS A 432 -29.22 21.06 -13.65
N GLY A 433 -30.34 21.02 -12.96
CA GLY A 433 -30.40 21.09 -11.49
C GLY A 433 -30.74 19.73 -10.87
N ILE A 434 -30.22 19.45 -9.68
CA ILE A 434 -30.65 18.33 -8.84
C ILE A 434 -31.14 18.88 -7.50
N PHE A 435 -32.38 18.59 -7.16
CA PHE A 435 -32.95 18.96 -5.87
C PHE A 435 -33.15 17.72 -5.01
N ILE A 436 -32.50 17.69 -3.86
CA ILE A 436 -32.34 16.51 -3.01
C ILE A 436 -33.00 16.79 -1.66
N SER A 437 -33.84 15.88 -1.18
CA SER A 437 -34.46 16.01 0.13
C SER A 437 -34.58 14.69 0.86
N THR A 438 -34.53 14.75 2.20
CA THR A 438 -34.91 13.64 3.09
C THR A 438 -36.42 13.41 3.16
N SER A 439 -37.23 14.20 2.46
CA SER A 439 -38.70 14.09 2.40
C SER A 439 -39.18 13.81 0.98
N ASN A 440 -40.50 13.62 0.81
CA ASN A 440 -41.12 13.45 -0.50
C ASN A 440 -41.48 14.80 -1.14
N PHE A 441 -41.70 14.77 -2.46
CA PHE A 441 -42.18 15.92 -3.22
C PHE A 441 -43.68 15.76 -3.51
N SER A 442 -44.41 16.88 -3.60
CA SER A 442 -45.78 16.83 -4.10
C SER A 442 -45.81 16.49 -5.60
N SER A 443 -46.91 15.93 -6.10
CA SER A 443 -47.09 15.65 -7.53
C SER A 443 -46.95 16.90 -8.41
N ASN A 444 -47.32 18.06 -7.88
CA ASN A 444 -47.12 19.34 -8.57
C ASN A 444 -45.64 19.74 -8.65
N CYS A 445 -44.82 19.37 -7.66
CA CYS A 445 -43.38 19.58 -7.68
C CYS A 445 -42.70 18.70 -8.73
N GLU A 446 -43.12 17.43 -8.88
CA GLU A 446 -42.58 16.53 -9.91
C GLU A 446 -42.83 17.07 -11.31
N LYS A 447 -44.06 17.55 -11.58
CA LYS A 447 -44.40 18.19 -12.84
C LYS A 447 -43.56 19.45 -13.09
N PHE A 448 -43.46 20.33 -12.10
CA PHE A 448 -42.65 21.54 -12.19
C PHE A 448 -41.17 21.26 -12.43
N ALA A 449 -40.62 20.22 -11.80
CA ALA A 449 -39.21 19.85 -11.95
C ALA A 449 -38.90 19.38 -13.37
N SER A 450 -39.77 18.52 -13.92
CA SER A 450 -39.65 18.02 -15.30
C SER A 450 -39.68 19.14 -16.33
N ASP A 451 -40.53 20.15 -16.12
CA ASP A 451 -40.67 21.29 -17.04
C ASP A 451 -39.47 22.26 -16.99
N ASN A 452 -38.60 22.18 -15.97
CA ASN A 452 -37.51 23.14 -15.72
C ASN A 452 -36.12 22.49 -15.61
N ASN A 453 -35.91 21.30 -16.19
CA ASN A 453 -34.62 20.57 -16.16
C ASN A 453 -34.08 20.34 -14.73
N ILE A 454 -34.97 20.05 -13.79
CA ILE A 454 -34.62 19.70 -12.41
C ILE A 454 -34.90 18.22 -12.18
N SER A 455 -33.90 17.48 -11.70
CA SER A 455 -34.08 16.12 -11.18
C SER A 455 -34.36 16.16 -9.69
N LEU A 456 -35.35 15.39 -9.24
CA LEU A 456 -35.71 15.28 -7.83
C LEU A 456 -35.15 13.97 -7.25
N ILE A 457 -34.49 14.05 -6.10
CA ILE A 457 -34.08 12.89 -5.30
C ILE A 457 -34.81 12.99 -3.96
N ASN A 458 -35.80 12.13 -3.76
CA ASN A 458 -36.57 12.07 -2.51
C ASN A 458 -35.83 11.23 -1.45
N GLY A 459 -36.37 11.21 -0.23
CA GLY A 459 -35.71 10.55 0.90
C GLY A 459 -35.43 9.06 0.67
N ASN A 460 -36.39 8.34 0.07
CA ASN A 460 -36.23 6.92 -0.22
C ASN A 460 -35.13 6.67 -1.26
N LEU A 461 -35.17 7.42 -2.37
CA LEU A 461 -34.17 7.29 -3.44
C LEU A 461 -32.77 7.71 -2.96
N LEU A 462 -32.69 8.71 -2.07
CA LEU A 462 -31.43 9.12 -1.46
C LEU A 462 -30.83 8.02 -0.60
N VAL A 463 -31.65 7.34 0.21
CA VAL A 463 -31.22 6.18 1.01
C VAL A 463 -30.76 5.03 0.12
N ASP A 464 -31.50 4.75 -0.95
CA ASP A 464 -31.12 3.70 -1.91
C ASP A 464 -29.75 4.00 -2.54
N TYR A 465 -29.52 5.25 -2.98
CA TYR A 465 -28.22 5.66 -3.51
C TYR A 465 -27.11 5.63 -2.46
N PHE A 466 -27.36 6.12 -1.26
CA PHE A 466 -26.38 6.05 -0.18
C PHE A 466 -25.96 4.59 0.07
N ASN A 467 -26.92 3.68 0.23
CA ASN A 467 -26.61 2.26 0.47
C ASN A 467 -25.92 1.61 -0.74
N GLN A 468 -26.35 1.90 -1.97
CA GLN A 468 -25.72 1.40 -3.19
C GLN A 468 -24.25 1.85 -3.33
N TYR A 469 -23.93 3.06 -2.87
CA TYR A 469 -22.61 3.68 -3.01
C TYR A 469 -21.83 3.74 -1.67
N GLY A 470 -22.14 2.84 -0.73
CA GLY A 470 -21.31 2.56 0.45
C GLY A 470 -21.50 3.50 1.65
N ILE A 471 -22.62 4.21 1.73
CA ILE A 471 -23.03 5.06 2.86
C ILE A 471 -24.25 4.40 3.52
N ASN A 472 -24.05 3.68 4.63
CA ASN A 472 -25.13 2.99 5.32
C ASN A 472 -26.08 3.98 6.01
N SER A 473 -27.29 4.12 5.47
CA SER A 473 -28.26 5.12 5.94
C SER A 473 -29.70 4.62 5.95
N HIS A 474 -30.53 5.27 6.76
CA HIS A 474 -31.97 5.05 6.82
C HIS A 474 -32.71 6.35 7.17
N ILE A 475 -34.04 6.35 7.03
CA ILE A 475 -34.91 7.44 7.49
C ILE A 475 -35.91 6.86 8.49
N LEU A 476 -35.81 7.26 9.75
CA LEU A 476 -36.80 6.96 10.78
C LEU A 476 -37.42 8.25 11.30
N HIS A 477 -38.73 8.37 11.11
CA HIS A 477 -39.52 9.44 11.72
C HIS A 477 -39.71 9.12 13.21
N LYS A 478 -39.10 9.91 14.10
CA LYS A 478 -39.40 9.88 15.54
C LYS A 478 -40.72 10.55 15.85
#